data_AF-A0A6J4VQL7-F1
#
_entry.id   AF-A0A6J4VQL7-F1
#
_cell.length_a   1.000
_cell.length_b   1.000
_cell.length_c   1.000
_cell.angle_alpha   90.00
_cell.angle_beta   90.00
_cell.angle_gamma   90.00
#
_symmetry.space_group_name_H-M   'P 1'
#
loop_
_entity.id
_entity.type
_entity.pdbx_description
1 polymer ?
#
loop_
_entity_poly.entity_id
_entity_poly.type
_entity_poly.pdbx_seq_one_letter_code
_entity_poly.pdbx_strand_id
1 'polypeptide(L)' 'DPRSSAVERAPNPAAFIVHVPTLVIWGERDGALLSGNLDGLDAYVPDLRVERIPDGSHWVIHEQPARINALIREFIGR' A
#
# COMPACT_ATOMS: atom_id res chain seq x y z
N ASP A 1 -5.17 -6.18 -45.75
CA ASP A 1 -5.92 -6.12 -44.49
C ASP A 1 -5.36 -4.98 -43.64
N PRO A 2 -6.01 -3.81 -43.58
CA PRO A 2 -5.51 -2.71 -42.76
C PRO A 2 -5.74 -3.09 -41.30
N ARG A 3 -4.64 -3.47 -40.63
CA ARG A 3 -4.66 -3.80 -39.20
C ARG A 3 -5.31 -2.65 -38.43
N SER A 4 -6.41 -2.99 -37.77
CA SER A 4 -7.16 -2.16 -36.85
C SER A 4 -6.23 -1.37 -35.92
N SER A 5 -6.24 -0.05 -36.04
CA SER A 5 -5.65 0.87 -35.07
C SER A 5 -6.63 1.03 -33.90
N ALA A 6 -6.86 -0.05 -33.15
CA ALA A 6 -7.49 0.05 -31.86
C ALA A 6 -6.49 0.70 -30.91
N VAL A 7 -6.63 2.01 -30.70
CA VAL A 7 -6.04 2.69 -29.54
C VAL A 7 -6.59 1.97 -28.31
N GLU A 8 -5.76 1.18 -27.65
CA GLU A 8 -6.08 0.58 -26.36
C GLU A 8 -6.36 1.74 -25.40
N ARG A 9 -7.64 1.96 -25.08
CA ARG A 9 -8.04 3.02 -24.15
C ARG A 9 -7.36 2.74 -22.82
N ALA A 10 -6.57 3.70 -22.35
CA ALA A 10 -5.99 3.63 -21.02
C ALA A 10 -7.10 3.33 -20.00
N PRO A 11 -6.85 2.45 -19.01
CA PRO A 11 -7.85 2.08 -18.02
C PRO A 11 -8.33 3.32 -17.25
N ASN A 12 -9.61 3.35 -16.92
CA ASN A 12 -10.21 4.42 -16.12
C ASN A 12 -9.52 4.48 -14.74
N PRO A 13 -8.89 5.60 -14.34
CA PRO A 13 -8.24 5.73 -13.03
C PRO A 13 -9.17 5.41 -11.85
N ALA A 14 -10.47 5.68 -12.00
CA ALA A 14 -11.47 5.36 -10.98
C ALA A 14 -11.58 3.84 -10.70
N ALA A 15 -11.15 2.99 -11.63
CA ALA A 15 -11.14 1.54 -11.43
C ALA A 15 -10.06 1.06 -10.44
N PHE A 16 -9.13 1.93 -10.04
CA PHE A 16 -8.04 1.61 -9.12
C PHE A 16 -8.25 2.16 -7.70
N ILE A 17 -9.42 2.74 -7.41
CA ILE A 17 -9.72 3.29 -6.08
C ILE A 17 -10.12 2.18 -5.10
N VAL A 18 -9.49 2.16 -3.93
CA VAL A 18 -9.84 1.26 -2.82
C VAL A 18 -10.73 2.00 -1.84
N HIS A 19 -12.00 1.60 -1.75
CA HIS A 19 -13.03 2.29 -0.94
C HIS A 19 -13.19 1.78 0.49
N VAL A 20 -12.42 0.76 0.89
CA VAL A 20 -12.48 0.21 2.26
C VAL A 20 -11.36 0.82 3.11
N PRO A 21 -11.56 0.93 4.44
CA PRO A 21 -10.48 1.33 5.34
C PRO A 21 -9.26 0.45 5.10
N THR A 22 -8.09 1.07 5.00
CA THR A 22 -6.84 0.39 4.67
C THR A 22 -5.73 0.83 5.60
N LEU A 23 -5.08 -0.14 6.25
CA LEU A 23 -3.85 0.06 7.01
C LEU A 23 -2.66 -0.45 6.20
N VAL A 24 -1.67 0.42 5.97
CA VAL A 24 -0.36 0.07 5.43
C VAL A 24 0.68 0.18 6.54
N ILE A 25 1.40 -0.91 6.82
CA ILE A 25 2.53 -0.90 7.76
C ILE A 25 3.82 -1.09 6.97
N TRP A 26 4.80 -0.19 7.13
CA TRP A 26 5.97 -0.12 6.26
C TRP A 26 7.28 0.00 7.03
N GLY A 27 8.26 -0.85 6.71
CA GLY A 27 9.64 -0.73 7.20
C GLY A 27 10.44 0.27 6.39
N GLU A 28 10.97 1.33 7.00
CA GLU A 28 11.69 2.37 6.24
C GLU A 28 13.14 2.00 5.89
N ARG A 29 13.63 0.85 6.36
CA ARG A 29 14.90 0.24 5.94
C ARG A 29 14.68 -0.87 4.91
N ASP A 30 13.50 -0.95 4.29
CA ASP A 30 13.23 -1.89 3.20
C ASP A 30 14.11 -1.56 1.98
N GLY A 31 15.00 -2.50 1.64
CA GLY A 31 15.89 -2.42 0.48
C GLY A 31 15.31 -3.04 -0.80
N ALA A 32 14.15 -3.70 -0.72
CA ALA A 32 13.45 -4.30 -1.85
C ALA A 32 12.34 -3.39 -2.37
N LEU A 33 11.53 -2.79 -1.48
CA LEU A 33 10.50 -1.82 -1.80
C LEU A 33 10.80 -0.50 -1.08
N LEU A 34 11.14 0.53 -1.85
CA LEU A 34 11.52 1.82 -1.29
C LEU A 34 10.30 2.58 -0.75
N SER A 35 10.52 3.42 0.27
CA SER A 35 9.47 4.21 0.92
C SER A 35 8.74 5.19 -0.01
N GLY A 36 9.31 5.51 -1.17
CA GLY A 36 8.65 6.29 -2.22
C GLY A 36 7.38 5.63 -2.77
N ASN A 37 7.18 4.32 -2.56
CA ASN A 37 5.93 3.64 -2.89
C ASN A 37 4.74 4.09 -2.04
N LEU A 38 4.98 4.82 -0.95
CA LEU A 38 3.93 5.41 -0.11
C LEU A 38 3.46 6.77 -0.65
N ASP A 39 4.24 7.40 -1.54
CA ASP A 39 3.96 8.73 -2.04
C ASP A 39 2.76 8.69 -3.02
N GLY A 40 1.72 9.46 -2.71
CA GLY A 40 0.50 9.54 -3.54
C GLY A 40 -0.45 8.36 -3.38
N LEU A 41 -0.22 7.44 -2.44
CA LEU A 41 -1.11 6.30 -2.19
C LEU A 41 -2.52 6.75 -1.73
N ASP A 42 -2.60 7.88 -1.03
CA ASP A 42 -3.84 8.53 -0.58
C ASP A 42 -4.75 8.97 -1.75
N ALA A 43 -4.18 9.23 -2.93
CA ALA A 43 -4.97 9.52 -4.13
C ALA A 43 -5.80 8.31 -4.63
N TYR A 44 -5.39 7.09 -4.24
CA TYR A 44 -6.04 5.84 -4.62
C TYR A 44 -6.79 5.17 -3.45
N VAL A 45 -6.48 5.56 -2.23
CA VAL A 45 -7.03 4.97 -1.00
C VAL A 45 -7.54 6.10 -0.09
N PRO A 46 -8.81 6.54 -0.24
CA PRO A 46 -9.32 7.69 0.50
C PRO A 46 -9.37 7.51 2.01
N ASP A 47 -9.48 6.27 2.49
CA ASP A 47 -9.43 5.90 3.90
C ASP A 47 -8.16 5.10 4.18
N LEU A 48 -7.03 5.82 4.17
CA LEU A 48 -5.69 5.27 4.33
C LEU A 48 -5.08 5.68 5.67
N ARG A 49 -4.62 4.68 6.43
CA ARG A 49 -3.70 4.86 7.57
C ARG A 49 -2.35 4.25 7.20
N VAL A 50 -1.28 5.02 7.36
CA VAL A 50 0.09 4.56 7.13
C VAL A 50 0.87 4.54 8.45
N GLU A 51 1.38 3.38 8.83
CA GLU A 51 2.24 3.17 9.98
C GLU A 51 3.67 2.92 9.52
N ARG A 52 4.54 3.90 9.72
CA ARG A 52 5.96 3.82 9.36
C ARG A 52 6.77 3.26 10.52
N ILE A 53 7.64 2.31 10.23
CA ILE A 53 8.52 1.61 11.16
C ILE A 53 9.96 1.98 10.80
N PRO A 54 10.55 3.02 11.43
CA PRO A 54 11.84 3.59 11.01
C PRO A 54 13.01 2.61 11.03
N ASP A 55 12.92 1.57 11.86
CA ASP A 55 13.92 0.54 12.03
C ASP A 55 13.59 -0.80 11.36
N GLY A 56 12.41 -0.92 10.75
CA GLY A 56 11.94 -2.15 10.09
C GLY A 56 12.46 -2.29 8.67
N SER A 57 12.72 -3.52 8.24
CA SER A 57 13.09 -3.86 6.86
C SER A 57 11.90 -4.38 6.04
N HIS A 58 12.16 -4.97 4.88
CA HIS A 58 11.18 -5.73 4.10
C HIS A 58 10.46 -6.81 4.90
N TRP A 59 11.14 -7.37 5.90
CA TRP A 59 10.64 -8.48 6.72
C TRP A 59 10.11 -8.01 8.08
N VAL A 60 9.60 -6.76 8.17
CA VAL A 60 9.18 -6.12 9.43
C VAL A 60 8.21 -6.97 10.29
N ILE A 61 7.40 -7.83 9.66
CA ILE A 61 6.51 -8.77 10.38
C ILE A 61 7.28 -9.82 11.20
N HIS A 62 8.45 -10.25 10.74
CA HIS A 62 9.32 -11.17 11.46
C HIS A 62 10.19 -10.46 12.51
N GLU A 63 10.54 -9.21 12.26
CA GLU A 63 11.40 -8.41 13.14
C GLU A 63 10.63 -7.85 14.35
N GLN A 64 9.40 -7.40 14.13
CA GLN A 64 8.57 -6.74 15.15
C GLN A 64 7.16 -7.36 15.27
N PRO A 65 7.03 -8.70 15.42
CA PRO A 65 5.73 -9.38 15.34
C PRO A 65 4.72 -8.87 16.38
N ALA A 66 5.17 -8.53 17.59
CA ALA A 66 4.29 -7.99 18.63
C ALA A 66 3.69 -6.64 18.24
N ARG A 67 4.51 -5.73 17.71
CA ARG A 67 4.08 -4.39 17.27
C ARG A 67 3.13 -4.49 16.07
N ILE A 68 3.47 -5.31 15.08
CA ILE A 68 2.64 -5.52 13.89
C ILE A 68 1.27 -6.11 14.28
N ASN A 69 1.25 -7.12 15.14
CA ASN A 69 0.00 -7.69 15.63
C ASN A 69 -0.85 -6.69 16.41
N ALA A 70 -0.24 -5.80 17.20
CA ALA A 70 -0.96 -4.76 17.93
C ALA A 70 -1.62 -3.75 16.97
N LEU A 71 -0.90 -3.28 15.96
CA LEU A 71 -1.44 -2.37 14.94
C LEU A 71 -2.60 -2.99 14.17
N ILE A 72 -2.46 -4.27 13.76
CA ILE A 72 -3.52 -5.00 13.07
C ILE A 72 -4.77 -5.13 13.95
N ARG A 73 -4.58 -5.51 15.22
CA ARG A 73 -5.66 -5.66 16.22
C ARG A 73 -6.41 -4.35 16.46
N GLU A 74 -5.67 -3.27 16.68
CA GLU A 74 -6.23 -1.93 16.82
C GLU A 74 -7.07 -1.55 15.60
N PHE A 75 -6.55 -1.79 14.40
CA PHE A 75 -7.22 -1.45 13.16
C PHE A 75 -8.53 -2.22 12.92
N ILE A 76 -8.56 -3.51 13.27
CA ILE A 76 -9.77 -4.35 13.14
C ILE A 76 -10.68 -4.32 14.37
N GLY A 77 -10.34 -3.52 15.39
CA GLY A 77 -11.10 -3.40 16.64
C GLY A 77 -11.09 -4.66 17.53
N ARG A 78 -9.96 -5.36 17.63
CA ARG A 78 -9.78 -6.60 18.42
C ARG A 78 -8.60 -6.55 19.38
#